data_AF-A0A9X6VW96-F1
#
_entry.id   AF-A0A9X6VW96-F1
#
_cell.length_a   1.000
_cell.length_b   1.000
_cell.length_c   1.000
_cell.angle_alpha   90.00
_cell.angle_beta   90.00
_cell.angle_gamma   90.00
#
_symmetry.space_group_name_H-M   'P 1'
#
loop_
_entity.id
_entity.type
_entity.pdbx_description
1 polymer ?
#
loop_
_entity_poly.entity_id
_entity_poly.type
_entity_poly.pdbx_seq_one_letter_code
_entity_poly.pdbx_strand_id
1 'polypeptide(L)'
;MKSALTNIIISLILAVGGGISLLFTLMGGQDWIWDWVGLLLAYLSLGILIGLYNKTVDHKTLSRILKRILFIFFNSTVLGIIIGITCQLLGKANLTIMMYYWLIMLLLHFITIITLVILVFVHQNSQNYSLLYTFIVILNIFLTLGPVLYPLVLTIIGNGMNASAGH
;
A
#
# COMPACT_ATOMS: atom_id res chain seq x y z
N MET A 1 4.81 12.35 22.32
CA MET A 1 5.93 11.70 21.60
C MET A 1 5.98 10.18 21.76
N LYS A 2 5.88 9.60 22.97
CA LYS A 2 6.03 8.14 23.19
C LYS A 2 5.12 7.27 22.28
N SER A 3 3.82 7.59 22.19
CA SER A 3 2.86 6.83 21.37
C SER A 3 3.08 6.95 19.85
N ALA A 4 3.50 8.12 19.35
CA ALA A 4 3.74 8.33 17.93
C ALA A 4 4.94 7.54 17.41
N LEU A 5 6.03 7.49 18.19
CA LEU A 5 7.20 6.69 17.88
C LEU A 5 6.86 5.19 17.91
N THR A 6 6.11 4.73 18.91
CA THR A 6 5.67 3.33 18.99
C THR A 6 4.89 2.91 17.74
N ASN A 7 3.93 3.72 17.28
CA ASN A 7 3.16 3.40 16.07
C ASN A 7 4.05 3.30 14.82
N ILE A 8 5.04 4.17 14.69
CA ILE A 8 5.99 4.12 13.56
C ILE A 8 6.87 2.87 13.62
N ILE A 9 7.35 2.50 14.81
CA ILE A 9 8.12 1.26 14.98
C ILE A 9 7.26 0.04 14.63
N ILE A 10 6.02 -0.03 15.11
CA ILE A 10 5.08 -1.12 14.76
C ILE A 10 4.87 -1.17 13.25
N SER A 11 4.59 -0.02 12.63
CA SER A 11 4.44 0.09 11.19
C SER A 11 5.70 -0.35 10.45
N LEU A 12 6.89 0.01 10.91
CA LEU A 12 8.16 -0.39 10.31
C LEU A 12 8.35 -1.91 10.38
N ILE A 13 8.05 -2.54 11.53
CA ILE A 13 8.11 -3.99 11.69
C ILE A 13 7.17 -4.68 10.69
N LEU A 14 5.97 -4.16 10.48
CA LEU A 14 5.03 -4.69 9.49
C LEU A 14 5.54 -4.54 8.05
N ALA A 15 6.12 -3.38 7.70
CA ALA A 15 6.69 -3.16 6.38
C ALA A 15 7.89 -4.09 6.10
N VAL A 16 8.77 -4.28 7.10
CA VAL A 16 9.86 -5.26 7.03
C VAL A 16 9.31 -6.67 6.88
N GLY A 17 8.27 -7.04 7.63
CA GLY A 17 7.60 -8.33 7.49
C GLY A 17 7.04 -8.56 6.08
N GLY A 18 6.42 -7.55 5.49
CA GLY A 18 5.98 -7.59 4.09
C GLY A 18 7.16 -7.77 3.12
N GLY A 19 8.25 -7.04 3.32
CA GLY A 19 9.48 -7.17 2.53
C GLY A 19 10.12 -8.56 2.64
N ILE A 20 10.14 -9.15 3.84
CA ILE A 20 10.62 -10.52 4.07
C ILE A 20 9.74 -11.51 3.31
N SER A 21 8.41 -11.36 3.37
CA SER A 21 7.46 -12.19 2.61
C SER A 21 7.78 -12.16 1.12
N LEU A 22 8.02 -10.97 0.56
CA LEU A 22 8.40 -10.82 -0.85
C LEU A 22 9.73 -11.51 -1.17
N LEU A 23 10.75 -11.37 -0.31
CA LEU A 23 12.04 -12.01 -0.52
C LEU A 23 11.92 -13.54 -0.55
N PHE A 24 11.08 -14.12 0.33
CA PHE A 24 10.81 -15.55 0.30
C PHE A 24 10.19 -15.99 -1.02
N THR A 25 9.16 -15.27 -1.51
CA THR A 25 8.56 -15.59 -2.81
C THR A 25 9.59 -15.51 -3.95
N LEU A 26 10.44 -14.47 -3.96
CA LEU A 26 11.46 -14.28 -5.00
C LEU A 26 12.55 -15.35 -4.98
N MET A 27 12.84 -15.94 -3.82
CA MET A 27 13.83 -17.03 -3.68
C MET A 27 13.29 -18.39 -4.15
N GLY A 28 12.13 -18.42 -4.83
CA GLY A 28 11.47 -19.65 -5.28
C GLY A 28 10.81 -20.42 -4.13
N GLY A 29 10.75 -19.82 -2.94
CA GLY A 29 10.05 -20.35 -1.78
C GLY A 29 8.60 -19.92 -1.81
N GLN A 30 7.74 -20.83 -2.26
CA GLN A 30 6.35 -20.99 -1.77
C GLN A 30 5.21 -20.27 -2.53
N ASP A 31 3.99 -20.76 -2.24
CA ASP A 31 2.70 -20.53 -2.88
C ASP A 31 2.24 -19.07 -2.97
N TRP A 32 1.36 -18.81 -3.95
CA TRP A 32 0.67 -17.53 -4.21
C TRP A 32 0.06 -16.84 -2.97
N ILE A 33 -0.23 -17.59 -1.91
CA ILE A 33 -0.78 -17.08 -0.64
C ILE A 33 0.20 -16.12 0.05
N TRP A 34 1.50 -16.39 -0.01
CA TRP A 34 2.51 -15.56 0.66
C TRP A 34 2.62 -14.16 0.05
N ASP A 35 2.34 -14.01 -1.24
CA ASP A 35 2.29 -12.70 -1.88
C ASP A 35 1.17 -11.83 -1.28
N TRP A 36 0.01 -12.43 -1.01
CA TRP A 36 -1.11 -11.73 -0.39
C TRP A 36 -0.90 -11.45 1.10
N VAL A 37 -0.17 -12.32 1.81
CA VAL A 37 0.27 -12.05 3.19
C VAL A 37 1.21 -10.86 3.23
N GLY A 38 2.19 -10.81 2.31
CA GLY A 38 3.10 -9.66 2.17
C GLY A 38 2.35 -8.36 1.88
N LEU A 39 1.38 -8.40 0.96
CA LEU A 39 0.50 -7.28 0.66
C LEU A 39 -0.31 -6.83 1.90
N LEU A 40 -0.89 -7.77 2.65
CA LEU A 40 -1.65 -7.46 3.87
C LEU A 40 -0.78 -6.73 4.89
N LEU A 41 0.44 -7.22 5.16
CA LEU A 41 1.38 -6.59 6.08
C LEU A 41 1.76 -5.17 5.63
N ALA A 42 1.97 -4.97 4.33
CA ALA A 42 2.25 -3.66 3.77
C ALA A 42 1.07 -2.68 3.93
N TYR A 43 -0.17 -3.10 3.66
CA TYR A 43 -1.34 -2.25 3.86
C TYR A 43 -1.63 -1.96 5.34
N LEU A 44 -1.39 -2.91 6.25
CA LEU A 44 -1.48 -2.66 7.69
C LEU A 44 -0.45 -1.62 8.14
N SER A 45 0.80 -1.72 7.64
CA SER A 45 1.81 -0.70 7.88
C SER A 45 1.35 0.69 7.43
N LEU A 46 0.93 0.81 6.17
CA LEU A 46 0.43 2.08 5.61
C LEU A 46 -0.77 2.62 6.39
N GLY A 47 -1.69 1.75 6.81
CA GLY A 47 -2.85 2.11 7.61
C GLY A 47 -2.47 2.75 8.95
N ILE A 48 -1.44 2.22 9.62
CA ILE A 48 -0.92 2.81 10.87
C ILE A 48 -0.32 4.19 10.62
N LEU A 49 0.48 4.37 9.57
CA LEU A 49 1.05 5.68 9.21
C LEU A 49 -0.05 6.70 8.90
N ILE A 50 -1.01 6.33 8.05
CA ILE A 50 -2.14 7.19 7.68
C ILE A 50 -2.95 7.57 8.93
N GLY A 51 -3.25 6.60 9.80
CA GLY A 51 -3.95 6.84 11.06
C GLY A 51 -3.18 7.79 11.99
N LEU A 52 -1.85 7.69 12.02
CA LEU A 52 -1.00 8.59 12.79
C LEU A 52 -1.04 10.02 12.22
N TYR A 53 -0.88 10.19 10.91
CA TYR A 53 -0.96 11.51 10.28
C TYR A 53 -2.37 12.12 10.35
N ASN A 54 -3.43 11.31 10.32
CA ASN A 54 -4.79 11.82 10.47
C ASN A 54 -5.10 12.35 11.89
N LYS A 55 -4.44 11.80 12.92
CA LYS A 55 -4.60 12.26 14.31
C LYS A 55 -3.88 13.57 14.62
N THR A 56 -2.91 13.99 13.80
CA THR A 56 -2.20 15.25 14.03
C THR A 56 -3.08 16.44 13.67
N VAL A 57 -3.20 17.39 14.60
CA VAL A 57 -3.94 18.64 14.36
C VAL A 57 -3.11 19.50 13.41
N ASP A 58 -3.63 19.74 12.20
CA ASP A 58 -3.02 20.64 11.23
C ASP A 58 -3.97 21.81 10.95
N HIS A 59 -3.46 23.02 11.09
CA HIS A 59 -4.20 24.25 10.80
C HIS A 59 -4.16 24.63 9.31
N LYS A 60 -3.33 23.96 8.50
CA LYS A 60 -3.17 24.24 7.06
C LYS A 60 -4.24 23.53 6.23
N THR A 61 -4.95 24.27 5.39
CA THR A 61 -6.00 23.78 4.47
C THR A 61 -5.50 22.63 3.58
N LEU A 62 -4.28 22.75 3.05
CA LEU A 62 -3.65 21.73 2.19
C LEU A 62 -3.52 20.39 2.90
N SER A 63 -3.00 20.36 4.14
CA SER A 63 -2.84 19.11 4.91
C SER A 63 -4.19 18.44 5.16
N ARG A 64 -5.23 19.23 5.50
CA ARG A 64 -6.59 18.71 5.69
C ARG A 64 -7.16 18.06 4.42
N ILE A 65 -6.92 18.66 3.26
CA ILE A 65 -7.35 18.10 1.97
C ILE A 65 -6.59 16.81 1.66
N LEU A 66 -5.26 16.81 1.80
CA LEU A 66 -4.43 15.61 1.58
C LEU A 66 -4.84 14.45 2.49
N LYS A 67 -5.12 14.71 3.78
CA LYS A 67 -5.60 13.69 4.73
C LYS A 67 -6.91 13.03 4.28
N ARG A 68 -7.86 13.82 3.75
CA ARG A 68 -9.13 13.30 3.22
C ARG A 68 -8.93 12.46 1.97
N ILE A 69 -8.15 12.96 1.02
CA ILE A 69 -7.78 12.25 -0.22
C ILE A 69 -7.12 10.91 0.17
N LEU A 70 -6.10 10.96 1.02
CA LEU A 70 -5.36 9.80 1.50
C LEU A 70 -6.28 8.76 2.14
N PHE A 71 -7.21 9.18 3.01
CA PHE A 71 -8.18 8.28 3.63
C PHE A 71 -9.09 7.62 2.60
N ILE A 72 -9.67 8.39 1.68
CA ILE A 72 -10.60 7.85 0.67
C ILE A 72 -9.89 6.87 -0.26
N PHE A 73 -8.74 7.26 -0.83
CA PHE A 73 -8.01 6.43 -1.78
C PHE A 73 -7.44 5.17 -1.11
N PHE A 74 -6.88 5.27 0.09
CA PHE A 74 -6.38 4.10 0.82
C PHE A 74 -7.49 3.07 1.07
N ASN A 75 -8.62 3.50 1.64
CA ASN A 75 -9.73 2.58 1.95
C ASN A 75 -10.36 2.01 0.67
N SER A 76 -10.52 2.84 -0.38
CA SER A 76 -10.99 2.37 -1.69
C SER A 76 -10.04 1.32 -2.29
N THR A 77 -8.73 1.52 -2.12
CA THR A 77 -7.72 0.56 -2.59
C THR A 77 -7.82 -0.78 -1.85
N VAL A 78 -7.91 -0.75 -0.52
CA VAL A 78 -8.04 -1.97 0.30
C VAL A 78 -9.32 -2.74 -0.05
N LEU A 79 -10.46 -2.04 -0.11
CA LEU A 79 -11.73 -2.65 -0.48
C LEU A 79 -11.72 -3.21 -1.90
N GLY A 80 -11.16 -2.47 -2.86
CA GLY A 80 -11.04 -2.94 -4.23
C GLY A 80 -10.11 -4.15 -4.36
N ILE A 81 -9.03 -4.25 -3.60
CA ILE A 81 -8.21 -5.47 -3.59
C ILE A 81 -9.03 -6.67 -3.10
N ILE A 82 -9.77 -6.52 -1.99
CA ILE A 82 -10.62 -7.61 -1.46
C ILE A 82 -11.67 -8.05 -2.48
N ILE A 83 -12.35 -7.09 -3.13
CA ILE A 83 -13.35 -7.38 -4.17
C ILE A 83 -12.69 -8.05 -5.38
N GLY A 84 -11.54 -7.53 -5.83
CA GLY A 84 -10.78 -8.08 -6.96
C GLY A 84 -10.38 -9.53 -6.75
N ILE A 85 -9.77 -9.85 -5.59
CA ILE A 85 -9.41 -11.23 -5.23
C ILE A 85 -10.67 -12.10 -5.21
N THR A 86 -11.74 -11.64 -4.57
CA THR A 86 -13.00 -12.39 -4.47
C THR A 86 -13.57 -12.69 -5.85
N CYS A 87 -13.69 -11.69 -6.72
CA CYS A 87 -14.18 -11.86 -8.09
C CYS A 87 -13.32 -12.82 -8.92
N GLN A 88 -12.00 -12.76 -8.76
CA GLN A 88 -11.06 -13.63 -9.47
C GLN A 88 -11.15 -15.08 -8.99
N LEU A 89 -11.26 -15.30 -7.67
CA LEU A 89 -11.44 -16.64 -7.10
C LEU A 89 -12.79 -17.28 -7.48
N LEU A 90 -13.85 -16.47 -7.63
CA LEU A 90 -15.15 -16.96 -8.05
C LEU A 90 -15.22 -17.29 -9.56
N GLY A 91 -14.21 -16.91 -10.36
CA GLY A 91 -14.20 -17.15 -11.81
C GLY A 91 -15.32 -16.44 -12.59
N LYS A 92 -15.93 -15.41 -11.99
CA LYS A 92 -17.12 -14.73 -12.53
C LYS A 92 -16.82 -13.59 -13.50
N ALA A 93 -15.59 -13.14 -13.56
CA ALA A 93 -15.20 -11.95 -14.32
C ALA A 93 -14.37 -12.32 -15.55
N ASN A 94 -14.59 -11.58 -16.64
CA ASN A 94 -13.77 -11.68 -17.84
C ASN A 94 -12.31 -11.26 -17.50
N LEU A 95 -11.34 -12.07 -17.91
CA LEU A 95 -9.91 -11.87 -17.66
C LEU A 95 -9.41 -10.51 -18.16
N THR A 96 -9.88 -10.03 -19.31
CA THR A 96 -9.52 -8.70 -19.83
C THR A 96 -10.04 -7.58 -18.93
N ILE A 97 -11.27 -7.71 -18.43
CA ILE A 97 -11.85 -6.75 -17.48
C ILE A 97 -11.07 -6.78 -16.16
N MET A 98 -10.69 -7.97 -15.67
CA MET A 98 -9.87 -8.12 -14.47
C MET A 98 -8.50 -7.49 -14.62
N MET A 99 -7.84 -7.63 -15.78
CA MET A 99 -6.55 -6.99 -16.05
C MET A 99 -6.64 -5.47 -15.89
N TYR A 100 -7.64 -4.81 -16.53
CA TYR A 100 -7.85 -3.37 -16.37
C TYR A 100 -8.25 -2.98 -14.95
N TYR A 101 -9.03 -3.83 -14.28
CA TYR A 101 -9.38 -3.63 -12.87
C TYR A 101 -8.14 -3.55 -11.98
N TRP A 102 -7.22 -4.50 -12.10
CA TRP A 102 -5.98 -4.49 -11.33
C TRP A 102 -5.07 -3.32 -11.66
N LEU A 103 -5.07 -2.85 -12.92
CA LEU A 103 -4.36 -1.63 -13.32
C LEU A 103 -4.95 -0.38 -12.64
N ILE A 104 -6.28 -0.30 -12.48
CA ILE A 104 -6.93 0.74 -11.70
C ILE A 104 -6.53 0.64 -10.22
N MET A 105 -6.51 -0.57 -9.64
CA MET A 105 -6.09 -0.76 -8.24
C MET A 105 -4.63 -0.32 -8.01
N LEU A 106 -3.75 -0.62 -8.97
CA LEU A 106 -2.37 -0.18 -8.96
C LEU A 106 -2.26 1.35 -9.02
N LEU A 107 -3.05 2.01 -9.88
CA LEU A 107 -3.10 3.48 -9.95
C LEU A 107 -3.58 4.10 -8.62
N LEU A 108 -4.62 3.54 -8.02
CA LEU A 108 -5.12 3.98 -6.72
C LEU A 108 -4.07 3.84 -5.62
N HIS A 109 -3.28 2.76 -5.64
CA HIS A 109 -2.14 2.60 -4.73
C HIS A 109 -1.10 3.70 -4.93
N PHE A 110 -0.69 4.00 -6.18
CA PHE A 110 0.25 5.10 -6.45
C PHE A 110 -0.24 6.46 -5.97
N ILE A 111 -1.53 6.79 -6.17
CA ILE A 111 -2.13 8.02 -5.64
C ILE A 111 -2.00 8.08 -4.12
N THR A 112 -2.24 6.95 -3.44
CA THR A 112 -2.11 6.85 -1.98
C THR A 112 -0.68 7.11 -1.52
N ILE A 113 0.31 6.46 -2.15
CA ILE A 113 1.72 6.64 -1.80
C ILE A 113 2.19 8.07 -2.06
N ILE A 114 1.90 8.63 -3.22
CA ILE A 114 2.29 10.01 -3.58
C ILE A 114 1.68 11.01 -2.57
N THR A 115 0.38 10.85 -2.27
CA THR A 115 -0.31 11.73 -1.31
C THR A 115 0.32 11.62 0.08
N LEU A 116 0.66 10.41 0.52
CA LEU A 116 1.31 10.19 1.81
C LEU A 116 2.70 10.83 1.85
N VAL A 117 3.52 10.65 0.83
CA VAL A 117 4.87 11.26 0.75
C VAL A 117 4.78 12.79 0.79
N ILE A 118 3.87 13.40 0.02
CA ILE A 118 3.65 14.86 0.08
C ILE A 118 3.25 15.28 1.50
N LEU A 119 2.35 14.53 2.15
CA LEU A 119 1.90 14.83 3.50
C LEU A 119 3.05 14.76 4.53
N VAL A 120 3.95 13.79 4.41
CA VAL A 120 5.15 13.65 5.26
C VAL A 120 6.01 14.92 5.19
N PHE A 121 6.30 15.43 3.98
CA PHE A 121 7.11 16.64 3.81
C PHE A 121 6.41 17.91 4.30
N VAL A 122 5.11 18.03 4.04
CA VAL A 122 4.30 19.17 4.53
C VAL A 122 4.31 19.22 6.07
N HIS A 123 4.26 18.05 6.73
CA HIS A 123 4.23 17.95 8.18
C HIS A 123 5.61 18.13 8.83
N GLN A 124 6.70 17.70 8.17
CA GLN A 124 8.06 18.00 8.60
C GLN A 124 8.28 19.51 8.67
N ASN A 125 7.83 20.25 7.65
CA ASN A 125 8.00 21.69 7.57
C ASN A 125 7.11 22.48 8.56
N SER A 126 6.11 21.84 9.20
CA SER A 126 5.21 22.52 10.14
C SER A 126 5.52 22.27 11.61
N GLN A 127 6.04 21.08 11.98
CA GLN A 127 6.18 20.67 13.38
C GLN A 127 7.62 20.42 13.84
N ASN A 128 8.64 20.77 13.04
CA ASN A 128 10.06 20.53 13.38
C ASN A 128 10.34 19.07 13.80
N TYR A 129 9.71 18.10 13.12
CA TYR A 129 10.07 16.69 13.32
C TYR A 129 11.54 16.47 12.98
N SER A 130 12.25 15.67 13.80
CA SER A 130 13.65 15.38 13.53
C SER A 130 13.80 14.66 12.20
N LEU A 131 14.89 14.93 11.46
CA LEU A 131 15.20 14.29 10.18
C LEU A 131 15.14 12.76 10.24
N LEU A 132 15.56 12.17 11.36
CA LEU A 132 15.49 10.72 11.59
C LEU A 132 14.06 10.18 11.54
N TYR A 133 13.11 10.94 12.09
CA TYR A 133 11.70 10.54 12.09
C TYR A 133 11.14 10.51 10.67
N THR A 134 11.39 11.55 9.89
CA THR A 134 11.00 11.61 8.48
C THR A 134 11.66 10.49 7.69
N PHE A 135 12.94 10.24 7.91
CA PHE A 135 13.67 9.17 7.23
C PHE A 135 13.04 7.80 7.50
N ILE A 136 12.72 7.48 8.76
CA ILE A 136 12.09 6.20 9.11
C ILE A 136 10.73 6.04 8.42
N VAL A 137 9.92 7.11 8.35
CA VAL A 137 8.62 7.06 7.67
C VAL A 137 8.79 6.87 6.16
N ILE A 138 9.73 7.57 5.52
CA ILE A 138 9.99 7.41 4.07
C ILE A 138 10.51 6.00 3.76
N LEU A 139 11.46 5.50 4.57
CA LEU A 139 11.96 4.13 4.43
C LEU A 139 10.83 3.11 4.56
N ASN A 140 9.93 3.30 5.52
CA ASN A 140 8.77 2.44 5.71
C ASN A 140 7.85 2.43 4.49
N ILE A 141 7.49 3.61 3.96
CA ILE A 141 6.73 3.73 2.72
C ILE A 141 7.43 2.98 1.58
N PHE A 142 8.74 3.17 1.41
CA PHE A 142 9.52 2.48 0.39
C PHE A 142 9.48 0.95 0.54
N LEU A 143 9.64 0.44 1.76
CA LEU A 143 9.58 -1.00 2.05
C LEU A 143 8.20 -1.62 1.72
N THR A 144 7.12 -0.85 1.80
CA THR A 144 5.78 -1.34 1.42
C THR A 144 5.54 -1.44 -0.08
N LEU A 145 6.36 -0.79 -0.92
CA LEU A 145 6.16 -0.80 -2.38
C LEU A 145 6.29 -2.19 -2.97
N GLY A 146 7.41 -2.89 -2.71
CA GLY A 146 7.65 -4.22 -3.27
C GLY A 146 6.51 -5.21 -2.99
N PRO A 147 6.13 -5.43 -1.72
CA PRO A 147 5.10 -6.39 -1.34
C PRO A 147 3.70 -6.08 -1.90
N VAL A 148 3.43 -4.82 -2.28
CA VAL A 148 2.16 -4.45 -2.92
C VAL A 148 2.26 -4.55 -4.44
N LEU A 149 3.33 -4.03 -5.04
CA LEU A 149 3.52 -4.01 -6.49
C LEU A 149 3.63 -5.42 -7.05
N TYR A 150 4.34 -6.32 -6.36
CA TYR A 150 4.62 -7.66 -6.85
C TYR A 150 3.35 -8.49 -7.13
N PRO A 151 2.47 -8.77 -6.14
CA PRO A 151 1.22 -9.50 -6.40
C PRO A 151 0.32 -8.82 -7.42
N LEU A 152 0.22 -7.47 -7.39
CA LEU A 152 -0.63 -6.74 -8.33
C LEU A 152 -0.14 -6.88 -9.78
N VAL A 153 1.17 -6.70 -10.01
CA VAL A 153 1.77 -6.84 -11.35
C VAL A 153 1.67 -8.28 -11.85
N LEU A 154 1.94 -9.27 -11.00
CA LEU A 154 1.76 -10.69 -11.36
C LEU A 154 0.31 -10.99 -11.74
N THR A 155 -0.66 -10.44 -11.01
CA THR A 155 -2.08 -10.66 -11.31
C THR A 155 -2.49 -10.00 -12.63
N ILE A 156 -1.95 -8.81 -12.94
CA ILE A 156 -2.15 -8.15 -14.24
C ILE A 156 -1.59 -9.00 -15.38
N ILE A 157 -0.33 -9.44 -15.26
CA ILE A 157 0.36 -10.26 -16.27
C ILE A 157 -0.38 -11.59 -16.45
N GLY A 158 -0.71 -12.29 -15.37
CA GLY A 158 -1.42 -13.56 -15.39
C GLY A 158 -2.78 -13.45 -16.07
N ASN A 159 -3.57 -12.41 -15.76
CA ASN A 159 -4.85 -12.16 -16.42
C ASN A 159 -4.68 -11.83 -17.91
N GLY A 160 -3.67 -11.04 -18.28
CA GLY A 160 -3.37 -10.71 -19.68
C GLY A 160 -2.94 -11.93 -20.50
N MET A 161 -2.04 -12.75 -19.96
CA MET A 161 -1.59 -13.99 -20.60
C MET A 161 -2.75 -14.97 -20.80
N ASN A 162 -3.57 -15.18 -19.77
CA ASN A 162 -4.70 -16.10 -19.84
C ASN A 162 -5.81 -15.57 -20.77
N ALA A 163 -6.00 -14.25 -20.87
CA ALA A 163 -6.92 -13.65 -21.84
C ALA A 163 -6.42 -13.85 -23.27
N SER A 164 -5.10 -13.73 -23.51
CA SER A 164 -4.50 -13.92 -24.83
C SER A 164 -4.48 -15.39 -25.29
N ALA A 165 -4.41 -16.34 -24.35
CA ALA A 165 -4.41 -17.78 -24.64
C ALA A 165 -5.83 -18.35 -24.85
N GLY A 166 -6.88 -17.57 -24.57
CA GLY A 166 -8.29 -17.93 -24.76
C GLY A 166 -8.84 -17.65 -26.16
N HIS A 167 -7.97 -17.54 -27.17
CA HIS A 167 -8.30 -17.54 -28.59
C HIS A 167 -7.94 -18.88 -29.23
#